data_AF-A0A968C0M3-F1
#
_entry.id   AF-A0A968C0M3-F1
#
_cell.length_a   1.000
_cell.length_b   1.000
_cell.length_c   1.000
_cell.angle_alpha   90.00
_cell.angle_beta   90.00
_cell.angle_gamma   90.00
#
_symmetry.space_group_name_H-M   'P 1'
#
loop_
_entity.id
_entity.type
_entity.pdbx_description
1 polymer ?
#
loop_
_entity_poly.entity_id
_entity_poly.type
_entity_poly.pdbx_seq_one_letter_code
_entity_poly.pdbx_strand_id
1 'polypeptide(L)'
;MVPATLAQALDVREREAASILESLVEFLADKEVLLVLDNFEQVIGAAPVLSELLGEAPALKILVTSRASLRVRGEHEIVVPPLPVTAGE
;
A
#
# COMPACT_ATOMS: atom_id res chain seq x y z
N MET A 1 9.58 -3.04 -8.47
CA MET A 1 9.12 -1.70 -8.93
C MET A 1 8.32 -0.98 -7.86
N VAL A 2 7.28 -1.57 -7.26
CA VAL A 2 6.48 -0.92 -6.20
C VAL A 2 7.30 -0.41 -5.00
N PRO A 3 8.26 -1.18 -4.40
CA PRO A 3 9.09 -0.66 -3.31
C PRO A 3 9.87 0.61 -3.69
N ALA A 4 10.45 0.66 -4.90
CA ALA A 4 11.19 1.84 -5.36
C ALA A 4 10.28 3.07 -5.54
N THR A 5 9.06 2.88 -6.03
CA THR A 5 8.08 3.98 -6.16
C THR A 5 7.64 4.50 -4.81
N LEU A 6 7.38 3.62 -3.83
CA LEU A 6 7.05 4.04 -2.47
C LEU A 6 8.21 4.82 -1.83
N ALA A 7 9.44 4.33 -1.98
CA ALA A 7 10.61 4.99 -1.46
C ALA A 7 10.82 6.37 -2.08
N GLN A 8 10.64 6.49 -3.41
CA GLN A 8 10.70 7.79 -4.08
C GLN A 8 9.62 8.76 -3.56
N ALA A 9 8.39 8.29 -3.37
CA ALA A 9 7.29 9.12 -2.87
C ALA A 9 7.51 9.59 -1.42
N LEU A 10 8.23 8.80 -0.63
CA LEU A 10 8.55 9.08 0.77
C LEU A 10 9.93 9.74 0.96
N ASP A 11 10.64 10.06 -0.13
CA ASP A 11 12.04 10.52 -0.13
C ASP A 11 13.00 9.62 0.68
N VAL A 12 12.77 8.32 0.61
CA VAL A 12 13.62 7.29 1.21
C VAL A 12 14.65 6.83 0.19
N ARG A 13 15.92 6.81 0.61
CA ARG A 13 17.04 6.36 -0.22
C ARG A 13 17.45 4.96 0.18
N GLU A 14 17.76 4.14 -0.82
CA GLU A 14 18.42 2.85 -0.59
C GLU A 14 19.78 3.10 0.06
N ARG A 15 20.09 2.35 1.12
CA ARG A 15 21.38 2.45 1.83
C ARG A 15 22.32 1.37 1.31
N GLU A 16 23.63 1.61 1.38
CA GLU A 16 24.66 0.73 0.79
C GLU A 16 24.65 -0.72 1.31
N ALA A 17 23.99 -1.00 2.43
CA ALA A 17 23.90 -2.33 3.05
C ALA A 17 22.46 -2.84 3.26
N ALA A 18 21.45 -2.16 2.71
CA ALA A 18 20.05 -2.55 2.88
C ALA A 18 19.31 -2.42 1.55
N SER A 19 18.48 -3.39 1.23
CA SER A 19 17.53 -3.30 0.13
C SER A 19 16.60 -2.10 0.31
N ILE A 20 16.01 -1.65 -0.80
CA ILE A 20 15.00 -0.59 -0.79
C ILE A 20 13.82 -0.90 0.15
N LEU A 21 13.45 -2.18 0.30
CA LEU A 21 12.35 -2.60 1.17
C LEU A 21 12.74 -2.50 2.65
N GLU A 22 13.93 -2.97 3.02
CA GLU A 22 14.48 -2.80 4.38
C GLU A 22 14.62 -1.32 4.75
N SER A 23 15.03 -0.48 3.80
CA SER A 23 15.13 0.97 4.01
C SER A 23 13.75 1.62 4.24
N LEU A 24 12.71 1.15 3.54
CA LEU A 24 11.33 1.57 3.77
C LEU A 24 10.80 1.12 5.14
N VAL A 25 11.05 -0.14 5.51
CA VAL A 25 10.67 -0.68 6.81
C VAL A 25 11.25 0.17 7.94
N GLU A 26 12.57 0.40 7.93
CA GLU A 26 13.21 1.19 8.98
C GLU A 26 12.69 2.63 9.01
N PHE A 27 12.45 3.23 7.84
CA PHE A 27 11.88 4.57 7.77
C PHE A 27 10.48 4.64 8.37
N LEU A 28 9.63 3.62 8.16
CA LEU A 28 8.24 3.60 8.60
C LEU A 28 8.05 3.07 10.03
N ALA A 29 9.01 2.31 10.58
CA ALA A 29 8.90 1.62 11.87
C ALA A 29 8.43 2.53 13.02
N ASP A 30 9.00 3.73 13.12
CA ASP A 30 8.73 4.69 14.19
C ASP A 30 7.81 5.85 13.75
N LYS A 31 7.07 5.69 12.65
CA LYS A 31 6.23 6.77 12.08
C LYS A 31 4.76 6.40 12.02
N GLU A 32 3.92 7.37 12.38
CA GLU A 32 2.48 7.32 12.11
C GLU A 32 2.21 7.85 10.69
N VAL A 33 2.02 6.94 9.74
CA VAL A 33 1.81 7.26 8.32
C VAL A 33 0.55 6.58 7.80
N LEU A 34 -0.21 7.30 6.97
CA LEU A 34 -1.25 6.72 6.11
C LEU A 34 -0.77 6.72 4.66
N LEU A 35 -0.57 5.55 4.08
CA LEU A 35 -0.32 5.39 2.65
C LEU A 35 -1.64 5.17 1.93
N VAL A 36 -1.93 6.01 0.94
CA VAL A 36 -3.10 5.86 0.06
C VAL A 36 -2.61 5.41 -1.31
N LEU A 37 -3.02 4.22 -1.72
CA LEU A 37 -2.63 3.60 -2.98
C LEU A 37 -3.84 3.51 -3.89
N ASP A 38 -3.80 4.22 -5.00
CA ASP A 38 -4.90 4.24 -5.96
C ASP A 38 -4.67 3.24 -7.10
N ASN A 39 -5.74 2.66 -7.62
CA ASN A 39 -5.76 1.79 -8.81
C ASN A 39 -4.77 0.60 -8.73
N PHE A 40 -4.73 -0.08 -7.59
CA PHE A 40 -3.73 -1.12 -7.31
C PHE A 40 -3.92 -2.41 -8.11
N GLU A 41 -5.02 -2.57 -8.86
CA GLU A 41 -5.27 -3.75 -9.70
C GLU A 41 -4.18 -3.99 -10.76
N GLN A 42 -3.46 -2.95 -11.17
CA GLN A 42 -2.38 -3.04 -12.15
C GLN A 42 -1.11 -3.71 -11.60
N VAL A 43 -0.94 -3.70 -10.28
CA VAL A 43 0.27 -4.16 -9.58
C VAL A 43 -0.06 -5.12 -8.43
N ILE A 44 -1.17 -5.84 -8.52
CA ILE A 44 -1.70 -6.72 -7.46
C ILE A 44 -0.65 -7.72 -6.92
N GLY A 45 0.29 -8.17 -7.77
CA GLY A 45 1.39 -9.06 -7.36
C GLY A 45 2.37 -8.45 -6.35
N ALA A 46 2.33 -7.14 -6.13
CA ALA A 46 3.09 -6.45 -5.11
C ALA A 46 2.40 -6.38 -3.73
N ALA A 47 1.19 -6.91 -3.59
CA ALA A 47 0.46 -6.93 -2.31
C ALA A 47 1.25 -7.54 -1.13
N PRO A 48 2.08 -8.60 -1.31
CA PRO A 48 2.92 -9.13 -0.23
C PRO A 48 3.87 -8.10 0.38
N VAL A 49 4.39 -7.16 -0.42
CA VAL A 49 5.26 -6.07 0.05
C VAL A 49 4.51 -5.20 1.07
N LEU A 50 3.24 -4.89 0.82
CA LEU A 50 2.44 -4.08 1.74
C LEU A 50 2.22 -4.81 3.08
N SER A 51 2.09 -6.13 3.04
CA SER A 51 1.94 -6.96 4.24
C SER A 51 3.22 -6.99 5.08
N GLU A 52 4.38 -7.02 4.41
CA GLU A 52 5.68 -6.95 5.06
C GLU A 52 5.88 -5.60 5.77
N LEU A 53 5.56 -4.49 5.08
CA LEU A 53 5.61 -3.15 5.68
C LEU A 53 4.69 -3.03 6.90
N LEU A 54 3.45 -3.53 6.81
CA LEU A 54 2.50 -3.53 7.93
C LEU A 54 2.94 -4.42 9.11
N GLY A 55 3.72 -5.47 8.84
CA GLY A 55 4.25 -6.35 9.88
C GLY A 55 5.32 -5.69 10.75
N GLU A 56 6.14 -4.82 10.15
CA GLU A 56 7.30 -4.20 10.80
C GLU A 56 7.05 -2.74 11.21
N ALA A 57 6.01 -2.08 10.70
CA ALA A 57 5.62 -0.72 11.05
C ALA A 57 4.24 -0.69 11.74
N PRO A 58 4.16 -0.83 13.08
CA PRO A 58 2.90 -1.03 13.80
C PRO A 58 1.95 0.17 13.75
N ALA A 59 2.48 1.37 13.50
CA ALA A 59 1.71 2.60 13.37
C ALA A 59 1.31 2.92 11.92
N LEU A 60 1.78 2.14 10.94
CA LEU A 60 1.46 2.31 9.53
C LEU A 60 0.01 1.89 9.25
N LYS A 61 -0.69 2.72 8.50
CA LYS A 61 -1.98 2.39 7.90
C LYS A 61 -1.88 2.48 6.38
N ILE A 62 -2.53 1.55 5.69
CA ILE A 62 -2.58 1.54 4.23
C ILE A 62 -4.04 1.49 3.80
N LEU A 63 -4.45 2.45 2.96
CA LEU A 63 -5.73 2.46 2.27
C LEU A 63 -5.45 2.18 0.80
N VAL A 64 -6.07 1.13 0.26
CA VAL A 64 -5.89 0.73 -1.14
C VAL A 64 -7.23 0.82 -1.86
N THR A 65 -7.26 1.45 -3.04
CA THR A 65 -8.36 1.30 -3.99
C THR A 65 -7.93 0.31 -5.07
N SER A 66 -8.82 -0.63 -5.41
CA SER A 66 -8.54 -1.68 -6.38
C SER A 66 -9.86 -2.27 -6.87
N ARG A 67 -9.86 -2.80 -8.10
CA ARG A 67 -10.96 -3.61 -8.65
C ARG A 67 -10.87 -5.10 -8.31
N ALA A 68 -9.79 -5.51 -7.64
CA ALA A 68 -9.56 -6.87 -7.19
C ALA A 68 -9.03 -6.88 -5.75
N SER A 69 -9.48 -7.82 -4.93
CA SER A 69 -8.98 -8.01 -3.57
C SER A 69 -7.49 -8.38 -3.60
N LEU A 70 -6.72 -7.86 -2.63
CA LEU A 70 -5.28 -8.10 -2.53
C LEU A 70 -4.97 -9.51 -2.02
N ARG A 71 -5.92 -10.14 -1.31
CA ARG A 71 -5.83 -11.49 -0.72
C ARG A 71 -4.63 -11.63 0.23
N VAL A 72 -4.42 -10.60 1.05
CA VAL A 72 -3.36 -10.57 2.05
C VAL A 72 -3.91 -10.71 3.45
N ARG A 73 -3.06 -11.17 4.38
CA ARG A 73 -3.46 -11.32 5.78
C ARG A 73 -3.74 -9.95 6.40
N GLY A 74 -4.86 -9.83 7.11
CA GLY A 74 -5.26 -8.56 7.75
C GLY A 74 -5.93 -7.58 6.79
N GLU A 75 -6.23 -7.98 5.56
CA GLU A 75 -7.02 -7.18 4.62
C GLU A 75 -8.43 -6.93 5.16
N HIS A 76 -8.83 -5.67 5.19
CA HIS A 76 -10.19 -5.24 5.46
C HIS A 76 -10.79 -4.70 4.16
N GLU A 77 -11.61 -5.51 3.50
CA GLU A 77 -12.24 -5.15 2.23
C GLU A 77 -13.52 -4.34 2.46
N ILE A 78 -13.64 -3.21 1.76
CA ILE A 78 -14.84 -2.38 1.73
C ILE A 78 -15.33 -2.34 0.29
N VAL A 79 -16.43 -3.05 0.01
CA VAL A 79 -17.08 -2.99 -1.31
C VAL A 79 -17.78 -1.65 -1.47
N VAL A 80 -17.30 -0.83 -2.39
CA VAL A 80 -17.92 0.45 -2.73
C VAL A 80 -19.01 0.19 -3.79
N PRO A 81 -20.30 0.40 -3.47
CA PRO A 81 -21.37 0.22 -4.45
C PRO A 81 -21.24 1.27 -5.56
N PRO A 82 -21.73 0.96 -6.78
CA PRO A 82 -21.77 1.96 -7.84
C PRO A 82 -22.61 3.17 -7.41
N LEU A 83 -22.28 4.34 -7.96
CA LEU A 83 -23.09 5.54 -7.76
C LEU A 83 -24.52 5.27 -8.27
N PRO A 84 -25.57 5.49 -7.45
CA PRO A 84 -26.94 5.31 -7.90
C PRO A 84 -27.22 6.20 -9.11
N VAL A 85 -27.66 5.58 -10.20
CA VAL A 85 -28.16 6.32 -11.36
C VAL A 85 -29.64 6.53 -11.19
N THR A 86 -30.10 7.78 -11.23
CA THR A 86 -31.51 8.07 -11.50
C THR A 86 -31.80 7.58 -12.91
N ALA A 87 -32.81 6.73 -13.09
CA ALA A 87 -33.26 6.36 -14.42
C ALA A 87 -33.60 7.65 -15.18
N GLY A 88 -32.88 7.93 -16.26
CA GLY A 88 -33.22 9.04 -17.14
C GLY A 88 -34.58 8.77 -17.77
N GLU A 89 -35.45 9.78 -17.75
CA GLU A 89 -36.66 9.84 -18.59
C GLU A 89 -36.28 9.91 -20.09
#